data_AF-A0A2I8A3J7-F1
#
_entry.id   AF-A0A2I8A3J7-F1
#
_cell.length_a   1.000
_cell.length_b   1.000
_cell.length_c   1.000
_cell.angle_alpha   90.00
_cell.angle_beta   90.00
_cell.angle_gamma   90.00
#
_symmetry.space_group_name_H-M   'P 1'
#
loop_
_entity.id
_entity.type
_entity.pdbx_description
1 polymer ?
#
loop_
_entity_poly.entity_id
_entity_poly.type
_entity_poly.pdbx_seq_one_letter_code
_entity_poly.pdbx_strand_id
1 'polypeptide(L)' 'MVHTYEVLVDIKEFADITNSICQLGTSRFEIMAESKQNADTMARSQARKEHPNGTEYDVRVTRLLR' A
#
# COMPACT_ATOMS: atom_id res chain seq x y z
N MET A 1 4.23 18.67 11.77
CA MET A 1 3.04 19.18 11.03
C MET A 1 2.48 18.01 10.26
N VAL A 2 1.18 17.73 10.34
CA VAL A 2 0.55 16.58 9.68
C VAL A 2 0.07 17.01 8.30
N HIS A 3 0.40 16.21 7.29
CA HIS A 3 -0.01 16.40 5.91
C HIS A 3 -0.79 15.20 5.40
N THR A 4 -1.60 15.39 4.37
CA THR A 4 -2.26 14.30 3.65
C THR A 4 -1.45 13.94 2.42
N TYR A 5 -1.01 12.68 2.34
CA TYR A 5 -0.26 12.13 1.22
C TYR A 5 -1.15 11.20 0.40
N GLU A 6 -1.04 11.29 -0.91
CA GLU A 6 -1.48 10.22 -1.81
C GLU A 6 -0.40 9.16 -1.85
N VAL A 7 -0.77 7.92 -1.54
CA VAL A 7 0.13 6.77 -1.55
C VAL A 7 -0.50 5.67 -2.38
N LEU A 8 0.23 5.18 -3.38
CA LEU A 8 -0.13 4.01 -4.16
C LEU A 8 0.65 2.82 -3.61
N VAL A 9 -0.03 1.69 -3.41
CA VAL A 9 0.59 0.44 -3.00
C VAL A 9 0.33 -0.59 -4.09
N ASP A 10 1.39 -1.04 -4.74
CA ASP A 10 1.32 -2.18 -5.64
C ASP A 10 1.40 -3.46 -4.81
N ILE A 11 0.40 -4.32 -4.99
CA ILE A 11 0.18 -5.50 -4.19
C ILE A 11 0.25 -6.71 -5.10
N LYS A 12 1.03 -7.69 -4.65
CA LYS A 12 1.17 -8.97 -5.30
C LYS A 12 0.59 -10.06 -4.41
N GLU A 13 -0.52 -10.65 -4.83
CA GLU A 13 -1.20 -11.72 -4.09
C GLU A 13 -1.19 -13.00 -4.91
N PHE A 14 -1.12 -14.14 -4.23
CA PHE A 14 -1.36 -15.45 -4.84
C PHE A 14 -2.70 -15.95 -4.31
N ALA A 15 -3.59 -16.35 -5.22
CA ALA A 15 -4.91 -16.82 -4.83
C ALA A 15 -4.85 -18.13 -4.03
N ASP A 16 -3.82 -18.96 -4.24
CA ASP A 16 -3.61 -20.22 -3.52
C ASP A 16 -2.15 -20.68 -3.59
N ILE A 17 -1.71 -21.54 -2.67
CA ILE A 17 -0.34 -22.13 -2.64
C ILE A 17 -0.11 -23.04 -3.85
N THR A 18 -1.20 -23.63 -4.38
CA THR A 18 -1.14 -24.53 -5.55
C THR A 18 -1.34 -23.81 -6.88
N ASN A 19 -1.77 -22.56 -6.87
CA ASN A 19 -2.14 -21.85 -8.08
C ASN A 19 -1.13 -20.74 -8.38
N SER A 20 -0.36 -20.91 -9.45
CA SER A 20 0.67 -19.95 -9.89
C SER A 20 0.10 -18.65 -10.45
N ILE A 21 -1.22 -18.48 -10.44
CA ILE A 21 -1.89 -17.26 -10.90
C ILE A 21 -1.69 -16.17 -9.84
N CYS A 22 -0.70 -15.33 -10.12
CA CYS A 22 -0.42 -14.11 -9.39
C CYS A 22 -1.47 -13.05 -9.75
N GLN A 23 -2.13 -12.49 -8.74
CA GLN A 23 -2.94 -11.30 -8.87
C GLN A 23 -2.08 -10.08 -8.54
N LEU A 24 -2.04 -9.14 -9.48
CA LEU A 24 -1.37 -7.86 -9.31
C LEU A 24 -2.44 -6.79 -9.24
N GLY A 25 -2.38 -5.98 -8.19
CA GLY A 25 -3.30 -4.86 -7.99
C GLY A 25 -2.54 -3.62 -7.53
N THR A 26 -3.14 -2.47 -7.73
CA THR A 26 -2.65 -1.21 -7.15
C THR A 26 -3.77 -0.60 -6.32
N SER A 27 -3.53 -0.41 -5.03
CA SER A 27 -4.45 0.24 -4.12
C SER A 27 -4.01 1.67 -3.86
N ARG A 28 -4.97 2.61 -3.84
CA ARG A 28 -4.72 4.02 -3.58
C ARG A 28 -5.20 4.38 -2.17
N PHE A 29 -4.31 4.99 -1.40
CA PHE A 29 -4.57 5.46 -0.04
C PHE A 29 -4.33 6.95 0.09
N GLU A 30 -5.16 7.59 0.91
CA GLU A 30 -4.93 8.95 1.39
C GLU A 30 -4.52 8.86 2.85
N ILE A 31 -3.25 9.13 3.13
CA ILE A 31 -2.65 8.92 4.45
C ILE A 31 -2.30 10.26 5.08
N MET A 32 -2.88 10.52 6.25
CA MET A 32 -2.46 11.62 7.10
C MET A 32 -1.21 11.22 7.90
N ALA A 33 -0.09 11.88 7.64
CA ALA A 33 1.17 11.60 8.29
C ALA A 33 2.02 12.86 8.47
N GLU A 34 2.96 12.82 9.41
CA GLU A 34 3.89 13.93 9.63
C GLU A 34 5.04 13.97 8.62
N SER A 35 5.27 12.86 7.91
CA SER A 35 6.34 12.72 6.94
C SER A 35 5.98 11.67 5.90
N LYS A 36 6.69 11.68 4.76
CA LYS A 36 6.56 10.64 3.72
C LYS A 36 6.88 9.24 4.23
N GLN A 37 7.86 9.10 5.14
CA GLN A 37 8.23 7.81 5.73
C GLN A 37 7.14 7.25 6.65
N ASN A 38 6.47 8.12 7.42
CA ASN A 38 5.31 7.70 8.19
C ASN A 38 4.14 7.33 7.26
N ALA A 39 3.92 8.10 6.19
CA ALA A 39 2.89 7.80 5.20
C ALA A 39 3.12 6.44 4.53
N ASP A 40 4.36 6.13 4.18
CA ASP A 40 4.78 4.84 3.61
C ASP A 40 4.44 3.67 4.53
N THR A 41 4.89 3.77 5.79
CA THR A 41 4.69 2.71 6.80
C THR A 41 3.20 2.48 7.08
N MET A 42 2.42 3.56 7.16
CA MET A 42 0.97 3.50 7.38
C MET A 42 0.24 2.91 6.17
N ALA A 43 0.58 3.32 4.94
CA ALA A 43 0.00 2.76 3.72
C ALA A 43 0.30 1.27 3.58
N ARG A 44 1.54 0.84 3.87
CA ARG A 44 1.90 -0.60 3.88
C ARG A 44 1.07 -1.38 4.90
N SER A 45 0.94 -0.84 6.11
CA SER A 45 0.17 -1.47 7.18
C SER A 45 -1.31 -1.61 6.80
N GLN A 46 -1.87 -0.59 6.17
CA GLN A 46 -3.26 -0.62 5.71
C GLN A 46 -3.44 -1.60 4.53
N ALA A 47 -2.56 -1.57 3.54
CA ALA A 47 -2.58 -2.53 2.44
C ALA A 47 -2.51 -3.98 2.95
N ARG A 48 -1.67 -4.28 3.95
CA ARG A 48 -1.60 -5.62 4.58
C ARG A 48 -2.89 -6.04 5.29
N LYS A 49 -3.66 -5.10 5.82
CA LYS A 49 -4.96 -5.41 6.45
C LYS A 49 -6.03 -5.70 5.42
N GLU A 50 -6.04 -4.96 4.31
CA GLU A 50 -7.01 -5.11 3.22
C GLU A 50 -6.69 -6.33 2.34
N HIS A 51 -5.40 -6.67 2.22
CA HIS A 51 -4.87 -7.74 1.38
C HIS A 51 -4.01 -8.70 2.23
N PRO A 52 -4.57 -9.45 3.19
CA PRO A 52 -3.77 -10.25 4.14
C PRO A 52 -2.98 -11.39 3.47
N ASN A 53 -3.35 -11.79 2.25
CA ASN A 53 -2.68 -12.82 1.46
C ASN A 53 -1.60 -12.23 0.52
N GLY A 54 -1.38 -10.92 0.57
CA GLY A 54 -0.34 -10.27 -0.21
C GLY A 54 1.05 -10.72 0.22
N THR A 55 1.82 -11.15 -0.77
CA THR A 55 3.22 -11.58 -0.65
C THR A 55 4.20 -10.43 -0.81
N GLU A 56 3.82 -9.38 -1.55
CA GLU A 56 4.63 -8.19 -1.79
C GLU A 56 3.76 -6.94 -1.72
N TYR A 57 4.32 -5.87 -1.17
CA TYR A 57 3.69 -4.55 -1.04
C TYR A 57 4.73 -3.48 -1.34
N ASP A 58 4.74 -3.00 -2.57
CA ASP A 58 5.61 -1.90 -2.98
C ASP A 58 4.85 -0.58 -2.83
N VAL A 59 5.42 0.34 -2.07
CA VAL A 59 4.74 1.55 -1.62
C VAL A 59 5.36 2.76 -2.31
N ARG A 60 4.51 3.60 -2.89
CA ARG A 60 4.90 4.79 -3.63
C ARG A 60 4.10 5.98 -3.15
N VAL A 61 4.76 6.87 -2.41
CA VAL A 61 4.18 8.16 -2.01
C VAL A 61 4.25 9.11 -3.21
N THR A 62 3.13 9.33 -3.88
CA THR A 62 3.08 10.02 -5.18
C THR A 62 2.96 11.52 -5.03
N ARG A 63 2.08 12.01 -4.14
CA ARG A 63 1.73 13.44 -4.05
C ARG A 63 1.45 13.87 -2.62
N LEU A 64 1.76 15.13 -2.31
CA LEU A 64 1.25 15.84 -1.14
C LEU A 64 -0.08 16.47 -1.54
N LEU A 65 -1.18 16.06 -0.91
CA LEU A 65 -2.51 16.57 -1.21
C LEU A 65 -2.82 17.84 -0.41
N ARG A 66 -2.49 17.84 0.89
CA ARG A 66 -2.78 18.93 1.83
C ARG A 66 -1.73 19.03 2.93
#